data_AF-A0A3N5RH63-F1
#
_entry.id   AF-A0A3N5RH63-F1
#
_cell.length_a   1.000
_cell.length_b   1.000
_cell.length_c   1.000
_cell.angle_alpha   90.00
_cell.angle_beta   90.00
_cell.angle_gamma   90.00
#
_symmetry.space_group_name_H-M   'P 1'
#
loop_
_entity.id
_entity.type
_entity.pdbx_description
1 polymer ?
#
loop_
_entity_poly.entity_id
_entity_poly.type
_entity_poly.pdbx_seq_one_letter_code
_entity_poly.pdbx_strand_id
1 'polypeptide(L)'
;LGKQGEWLQIQTPAGCRGFVAAWLVHLTGQSAPAAGLVVYPTVVLNVRARPSMDGNIITVVQTDDVLEVLGSKEQALANIGQEEQWLNVRTAVKFVGYVAAWLVRSSTDAPPQTPPVTTDLVVYPTDEINMRAQPALNAPRIGGAHRNEPLQVIEADLNAATEKIGKADLWIYAERKEGTRGWISAWLVRAVPV
;
A
#
# COMPACT_ATOMS: atom_id res chain seq x y z
N LEU A 1 -21.35 -8.34 -9.25
CA LEU A 1 -20.12 -7.59 -9.59
C LEU A 1 -19.50 -8.22 -10.83
N GLY A 2 -18.94 -7.44 -11.75
CA GLY A 2 -18.24 -7.97 -12.93
C GLY A 2 -19.06 -8.13 -14.22
N LYS A 3 -20.36 -7.81 -14.22
CA LYS A 3 -21.22 -8.01 -15.41
C LYS A 3 -21.21 -6.79 -16.33
N GLN A 4 -20.97 -7.02 -17.63
CA GLN A 4 -21.02 -5.97 -18.65
C GLN A 4 -22.45 -5.40 -18.76
N GLY A 5 -22.57 -4.08 -18.91
CA GLY A 5 -23.85 -3.38 -18.98
C GLY A 5 -24.50 -3.06 -17.63
N GLU A 6 -24.02 -3.63 -16.52
CA GLU A 6 -24.49 -3.29 -15.17
C GLU A 6 -23.71 -2.10 -14.58
N TRP A 7 -24.38 -1.27 -13.80
CA TRP A 7 -23.80 -0.16 -13.05
C TRP A 7 -24.04 -0.35 -11.56
N LEU A 8 -23.04 -0.01 -10.75
CA LEU A 8 -23.12 0.00 -9.31
C LEU A 8 -23.18 1.44 -8.82
N GLN A 9 -24.18 1.76 -8.01
CA GLN A 9 -24.17 3.01 -7.27
C GLN A 9 -23.19 2.89 -6.10
N ILE A 10 -22.26 3.83 -6.00
CA ILE A 10 -21.30 3.94 -4.91
C ILE A 10 -21.57 5.20 -4.09
N GLN A 11 -21.13 5.18 -2.84
CA GLN A 11 -21.11 6.34 -1.96
C GLN A 11 -19.71 6.46 -1.35
N THR A 12 -19.09 7.64 -1.47
CA THR A 12 -17.80 7.91 -0.83
C THR A 12 -17.99 8.07 0.69
N PRO A 13 -16.92 7.97 1.50
CA PRO A 13 -16.99 8.28 2.93
C PRO A 13 -17.51 9.69 3.23
N ALA A 14 -17.27 10.65 2.32
CA ALA A 14 -17.80 12.02 2.39
C ALA A 14 -19.28 12.14 2.01
N GLY A 15 -19.96 11.03 1.67
CA GLY A 15 -21.38 11.00 1.33
C GLY A 15 -21.71 11.26 -0.14
N CYS A 16 -20.72 11.53 -0.98
CA CYS A 16 -20.93 11.76 -2.42
C CYS A 16 -21.35 10.46 -3.10
N ARG A 17 -22.41 10.50 -3.90
CA ARG A 17 -22.92 9.34 -4.65
C ARG A 17 -22.56 9.42 -6.12
N GLY A 18 -22.29 8.27 -6.73
CA GLY A 18 -21.99 8.15 -8.16
C GLY A 18 -22.24 6.74 -8.67
N PHE A 19 -22.01 6.52 -9.96
CA PHE A 19 -22.12 5.20 -10.58
C PHE A 19 -20.77 4.77 -11.17
N VAL A 20 -20.45 3.51 -10.99
CA VAL A 20 -19.30 2.86 -11.61
C VAL A 20 -19.77 1.64 -12.37
N ALA A 21 -19.19 1.40 -13.54
CA ALA A 21 -19.47 0.21 -14.32
C ALA A 21 -19.13 -1.04 -13.49
N ALA A 22 -20.08 -1.97 -13.35
CA ALA A 22 -19.92 -3.13 -12.48
C ALA A 22 -18.75 -4.03 -12.91
N TRP A 23 -18.39 -4.01 -14.21
CA TRP A 23 -17.24 -4.73 -14.78
C TRP A 23 -15.89 -4.08 -14.50
N LEU A 24 -15.85 -2.83 -14.01
CA LEU A 24 -14.63 -2.15 -13.56
C LEU A 24 -14.38 -2.31 -12.05
N VAL A 25 -15.31 -2.91 -11.30
CA VAL A 25 -15.21 -3.06 -9.85
C VAL A 25 -14.88 -4.50 -9.49
N HIS A 26 -13.82 -4.67 -8.69
CA HIS A 26 -13.42 -5.96 -8.14
C HIS A 26 -13.58 -5.95 -6.63
N LEU A 27 -13.97 -7.09 -6.06
CA LEU A 27 -13.90 -7.29 -4.61
C LEU A 27 -12.42 -7.38 -4.20
N THR A 28 -12.05 -6.64 -3.16
CA THR A 28 -10.70 -6.66 -2.58
C THR A 28 -10.72 -7.41 -1.27
N GLY A 29 -9.90 -8.45 -1.16
CA GLY A 29 -9.89 -9.28 0.04
C GLY A 29 -11.21 -9.99 0.29
N GLN A 30 -11.32 -10.65 1.43
CA GLN A 30 -12.60 -11.10 1.98
C GLN A 30 -12.81 -10.41 3.33
N SER A 31 -14.02 -9.93 3.61
CA SER A 31 -14.37 -9.39 4.93
C SER A 31 -14.63 -10.54 5.91
N ALA A 32 -13.58 -11.30 6.24
CA ALA A 32 -13.61 -12.32 7.27
C ALA A 32 -13.31 -11.72 8.65
N PRO A 33 -13.75 -12.38 9.75
CA PRO A 33 -13.37 -11.99 11.10
C PRO A 33 -11.85 -12.02 11.29
N ALA A 34 -11.36 -11.20 12.22
CA ALA A 34 -9.96 -11.23 12.63
C ALA A 34 -9.61 -12.59 13.23
N ALA A 35 -8.48 -13.16 12.79
CA ALA A 35 -8.00 -14.47 13.24
C ALA A 35 -7.35 -14.41 14.65
N GLY A 36 -7.18 -13.22 15.23
CA GLY A 36 -6.36 -13.04 16.44
C GLY A 36 -4.88 -13.39 16.20
N LEU A 37 -4.40 -13.10 14.99
CA LEU A 37 -3.02 -13.28 14.54
C LEU A 37 -2.57 -12.02 13.81
N VAL A 38 -1.35 -11.58 14.09
CA VAL A 38 -0.68 -10.51 13.36
C VAL A 38 0.59 -11.05 12.71
N VAL A 39 0.89 -10.51 11.53
CA VAL A 39 2.11 -10.83 10.77
C VAL A 39 2.81 -9.55 10.34
N TYR A 40 4.11 -9.68 10.07
CA TYR A 40 4.97 -8.59 9.60
C TYR A 40 5.58 -8.96 8.26
N PRO A 41 5.64 -8.03 7.28
CA PRO A 41 6.39 -8.24 6.06
C PRO A 41 7.88 -8.44 6.34
N THR A 42 8.52 -9.35 5.60
CA THR A 42 9.98 -9.53 5.64
C THR A 42 10.71 -8.61 4.67
N VAL A 43 9.97 -8.04 3.72
CA VAL A 43 10.41 -7.06 2.71
C VAL A 43 9.31 -6.01 2.50
N VAL A 44 9.60 -4.95 1.75
CA VAL A 44 8.54 -4.07 1.21
C VAL A 44 7.61 -4.91 0.33
N LEU A 45 6.32 -4.96 0.68
CA LEU A 45 5.39 -5.96 0.17
C LEU A 45 4.12 -5.33 -0.40
N ASN A 46 3.65 -5.87 -1.52
CA ASN A 46 2.39 -5.44 -2.13
C ASN A 46 1.20 -6.13 -1.43
N VAL A 47 0.19 -5.35 -1.05
CA VAL A 47 -1.14 -5.84 -0.68
C VAL A 47 -2.01 -5.85 -1.94
N ARG A 48 -2.55 -7.01 -2.30
CA ARG A 48 -3.25 -7.23 -3.58
C ARG A 48 -4.74 -7.48 -3.40
N ALA A 49 -5.53 -7.17 -4.40
CA ALA A 49 -6.98 -7.42 -4.41
C ALA A 49 -7.34 -8.92 -4.38
N ARG A 50 -6.48 -9.76 -4.94
CA ARG A 50 -6.66 -11.21 -5.09
C ARG A 50 -5.39 -11.95 -4.66
N PRO A 51 -5.50 -13.22 -4.22
CA PRO A 51 -4.35 -14.05 -3.87
C PRO A 51 -3.64 -14.54 -5.14
N SER A 52 -3.02 -13.63 -5.88
CA SER A 52 -2.34 -13.91 -7.14
C SER A 52 -1.33 -12.81 -7.45
N MET A 53 -0.25 -13.17 -8.15
CA MET A 53 0.78 -12.24 -8.62
C MET A 53 0.23 -11.22 -9.64
N ASP A 54 -0.86 -11.56 -10.33
CA ASP A 54 -1.57 -10.67 -11.26
C ASP A 54 -2.77 -9.96 -10.60
N GLY A 55 -2.91 -10.08 -9.28
CA GLY A 55 -3.87 -9.32 -8.51
C GLY A 55 -3.51 -7.83 -8.49
N ASN A 56 -4.49 -6.96 -8.75
CA ASN A 56 -4.32 -5.51 -8.66
C ASN A 56 -3.70 -5.13 -7.31
N ILE A 57 -2.71 -4.25 -7.33
CA ILE A 57 -2.07 -3.76 -6.10
C ILE A 57 -2.98 -2.69 -5.51
N ILE A 58 -3.33 -2.86 -4.23
CA ILE A 58 -4.14 -1.91 -3.45
C ILE A 58 -3.22 -0.89 -2.78
N THR A 59 -2.19 -1.38 -2.11
CA THR A 59 -1.21 -0.56 -1.39
C THR A 59 0.09 -1.34 -1.24
N VAL A 60 1.12 -0.67 -0.74
CA VAL A 60 2.44 -1.24 -0.44
C VAL A 60 2.73 -1.03 1.04
N VAL A 61 3.18 -2.09 1.72
CA VAL A 61 3.46 -2.11 3.17
C VAL A 61 4.95 -2.32 3.42
N GLN A 62 5.45 -1.73 4.52
CA GLN A 62 6.83 -1.78 4.99
C GLN A 62 7.05 -2.95 5.95
N THR A 63 8.31 -3.26 6.25
CA THR A 63 8.69 -4.40 7.10
C THR A 63 8.25 -4.28 8.57
N ASP A 64 7.98 -3.07 9.01
CA ASP A 64 7.49 -2.73 10.35
C ASP A 64 5.96 -2.62 10.42
N ASP A 65 5.26 -2.67 9.28
CA ASP A 65 3.80 -2.63 9.27
C ASP A 65 3.19 -3.88 9.92
N VAL A 66 2.30 -3.64 10.87
CA VAL A 66 1.48 -4.69 11.48
C VAL A 66 0.32 -5.02 10.54
N LEU A 67 0.21 -6.29 10.14
CA LEU A 67 -0.90 -6.80 9.35
C LEU A 67 -1.77 -7.75 10.20
N GLU A 68 -3.02 -7.38 10.40
CA GLU A 68 -4.01 -8.26 11.05
C GLU A 68 -4.46 -9.32 10.05
N VAL A 69 -4.29 -10.60 10.40
CA VAL A 69 -4.74 -11.71 9.55
C VAL A 69 -6.24 -11.92 9.73
N LEU A 70 -6.95 -12.12 8.62
CA LEU A 70 -8.39 -12.40 8.57
C LEU A 70 -8.65 -13.84 8.16
N GLY A 71 -9.66 -14.48 8.75
CA GLY A 71 -10.06 -15.87 8.46
C GLY A 71 -9.59 -16.88 9.50
N SER A 72 -9.26 -18.11 9.08
CA SER A 72 -8.79 -19.16 9.99
C SER A 72 -7.35 -18.93 10.42
N LYS A 73 -7.12 -18.90 11.74
CA LYS A 73 -5.79 -18.79 12.34
C LYS A 73 -4.93 -20.00 12.02
N GLU A 74 -5.53 -21.20 12.06
CA GLU A 74 -4.86 -22.48 11.83
C GLU A 74 -4.34 -22.56 10.40
N GLN A 75 -5.18 -22.23 9.41
CA GLN A 75 -4.76 -22.19 8.01
C GLN A 75 -3.71 -21.11 7.77
N ALA A 76 -3.86 -19.94 8.39
CA ALA A 76 -2.88 -18.87 8.25
C ALA A 76 -1.49 -19.29 8.77
N LEU A 77 -1.43 -19.90 9.95
CA LEU A 77 -0.18 -20.41 10.52
C LEU A 77 0.47 -21.48 9.62
N ALA A 78 -0.33 -22.37 9.02
CA ALA A 78 0.16 -23.37 8.09
C ALA A 78 0.70 -22.76 6.78
N ASN A 79 0.19 -21.60 6.37
CA ASN A 79 0.56 -20.94 5.13
C ASN A 79 1.78 -20.02 5.26
N ILE A 80 2.08 -19.49 6.45
CA ILE A 80 3.21 -18.58 6.65
C ILE A 80 4.52 -19.25 6.21
N GLY A 81 5.31 -18.53 5.41
CA GLY A 81 6.57 -19.02 4.86
C GLY A 81 6.42 -19.94 3.65
N GLN A 82 5.21 -20.41 3.32
CA GLN A 82 4.99 -21.33 2.20
C GLN A 82 4.86 -20.57 0.87
N GLU A 83 5.59 -21.04 -0.14
CA GLU A 83 5.50 -20.51 -1.50
C GLU A 83 4.09 -20.70 -2.08
N GLU A 84 3.69 -19.78 -2.95
CA GLU A 84 2.38 -19.74 -3.60
C GLU A 84 1.15 -19.62 -2.68
N GLN A 85 1.36 -19.61 -1.35
CA GLN A 85 0.30 -19.37 -0.38
C GLN A 85 0.07 -17.88 -0.13
N TRP A 86 -1.16 -17.52 0.20
CA TRP A 86 -1.58 -16.14 0.43
C TRP A 86 -2.30 -16.01 1.76
N LEU A 87 -2.15 -14.84 2.39
CA LEU A 87 -2.91 -14.47 3.58
C LEU A 87 -3.81 -13.29 3.26
N ASN A 88 -5.08 -13.38 3.65
CA ASN A 88 -5.97 -12.24 3.67
C ASN A 88 -5.67 -11.40 4.93
N VAL A 89 -5.38 -10.13 4.74
CA VAL A 89 -4.90 -9.24 5.79
C VAL A 89 -5.62 -7.89 5.77
N ARG A 90 -5.63 -7.24 6.92
CA ARG A 90 -6.07 -5.86 7.11
C ARG A 90 -4.88 -5.02 7.59
N THR A 91 -4.62 -3.91 6.91
CA THR A 91 -3.60 -2.93 7.34
C THR A 91 -4.12 -2.04 8.47
N ALA A 92 -3.24 -1.30 9.14
CA ALA A 92 -3.62 -0.32 10.17
C ALA A 92 -4.64 0.72 9.66
N VAL A 93 -4.45 1.16 8.41
CA VAL A 93 -5.32 2.11 7.69
C VAL A 93 -6.55 1.43 7.04
N LYS A 94 -6.83 0.18 7.43
CA LYS A 94 -8.04 -0.59 7.10
C LYS A 94 -8.19 -1.03 5.65
N PHE A 95 -7.12 -0.98 4.84
CA PHE A 95 -7.12 -1.70 3.57
C PHE A 95 -7.18 -3.20 3.81
N VAL A 96 -8.07 -3.90 3.10
CA VAL A 96 -8.21 -5.36 3.16
C VAL A 96 -7.81 -5.95 1.81
N GLY A 97 -6.90 -6.94 1.84
CA GLY A 97 -6.37 -7.58 0.65
C GLY A 97 -5.51 -8.78 0.98
N TYR A 98 -4.76 -9.28 0.01
CA TYR A 98 -3.93 -10.46 0.12
C TYR A 98 -2.46 -10.12 0.04
N VAL A 99 -1.66 -10.76 0.88
CA VAL A 99 -0.19 -10.73 0.83
C VAL A 99 0.36 -12.13 0.61
N ALA A 100 1.50 -12.21 -0.05
CA ALA A 100 2.23 -13.45 -0.24
C ALA A 100 2.72 -14.01 1.11
N ALA A 101 2.32 -15.22 1.45
CA ALA A 101 2.59 -15.80 2.76
C ALA A 101 4.08 -16.14 2.97
N TRP A 102 4.83 -16.36 1.89
CA TRP A 102 6.28 -16.57 1.91
C TRP A 102 7.10 -15.29 2.18
N LEU A 103 6.46 -14.11 2.19
CA LEU A 103 7.11 -12.81 2.45
C LEU A 103 6.64 -12.18 3.77
N VAL A 104 6.08 -12.98 4.68
CA VAL A 104 5.65 -12.53 6.01
C VAL A 104 6.12 -13.49 7.10
N ARG A 105 6.20 -12.99 8.32
CA ARG A 105 6.50 -13.77 9.53
C ARG A 105 5.50 -13.49 10.64
N SER A 106 5.31 -14.45 11.55
CA SER A 106 4.49 -14.29 12.75
C SER A 106 5.19 -13.40 13.80
N SER A 107 4.43 -12.78 14.72
CA SER A 107 5.02 -11.93 15.77
C SER A 107 5.89 -12.68 16.77
N THR A 108 5.72 -14.00 16.90
CA THR A 108 6.54 -14.86 17.78
C THR A 108 7.99 -14.99 17.29
N ASP A 109 8.24 -14.72 16.00
CA ASP A 109 9.58 -14.69 15.39
C ASP A 109 10.03 -13.26 15.02
N ALA A 110 9.29 -12.23 15.45
CA ALA A 110 9.66 -10.86 15.12
C ALA A 110 10.85 -10.41 15.99
N PRO A 111 11.97 -9.94 15.40
CA PRO A 111 12.99 -9.22 16.16
C PRO A 111 12.36 -8.00 16.85
N PRO A 112 12.92 -7.54 17.98
CA PRO A 112 12.41 -6.40 18.72
C PRO A 112 12.15 -5.23 17.76
N GLN A 113 10.93 -4.71 17.79
CA GLN A 113 10.53 -3.58 16.97
C GLN A 113 11.44 -2.41 17.30
N THR A 114 12.31 -2.03 16.37
CA THR A 114 12.95 -0.72 16.43
C THR A 114 11.82 0.31 16.38
N PRO A 115 11.77 1.30 17.28
CA PRO A 115 10.74 2.34 17.20
C PRO A 115 10.70 2.91 15.77
N PRO A 116 9.50 3.20 15.24
CA PRO A 116 9.37 3.77 13.91
C PRO A 116 10.29 4.98 13.83
N VAL A 117 11.20 4.97 12.86
CA VAL A 117 12.01 6.15 12.58
C VAL A 117 11.01 7.16 12.01
N THR A 118 10.55 8.09 12.85
CA THR A 118 9.90 9.30 12.35
C THR A 118 10.93 10.01 11.50
N THR A 119 10.72 9.94 10.19
CA THR A 119 11.49 10.66 9.21
C THR A 119 10.92 12.08 9.15
N ASP A 120 11.75 13.12 9.21
CA ASP A 120 11.26 14.51 9.20
C ASP A 120 11.18 15.11 7.77
N LEU A 121 11.50 14.31 6.75
CA LEU A 121 11.53 14.80 5.37
C LEU A 121 10.13 14.78 4.75
N VAL A 122 9.61 15.98 4.50
CA VAL A 122 8.36 16.18 3.75
C VAL A 122 8.69 16.74 2.37
N VAL A 123 8.02 16.20 1.35
CA VAL A 123 8.10 16.70 -0.03
C VAL A 123 6.74 17.16 -0.54
N TYR A 124 6.77 18.09 -1.48
CA TYR A 124 5.59 18.76 -2.03
C TYR A 124 5.57 18.58 -3.55
N PRO A 125 4.49 18.00 -4.12
CA PRO A 125 4.31 17.91 -5.56
C PRO A 125 4.24 19.29 -6.22
N THR A 126 4.91 19.46 -7.35
CA THR A 126 4.86 20.70 -8.15
C THR A 126 3.61 20.80 -9.02
N ASP A 127 2.91 19.67 -9.22
CA ASP A 127 1.66 19.52 -9.95
C ASP A 127 0.91 18.29 -9.40
N GLU A 128 -0.23 17.91 -9.99
CA GLU A 128 -0.89 16.63 -9.76
C GLU A 128 0.04 15.47 -10.18
N ILE A 129 0.35 14.57 -9.24
CA ILE A 129 1.26 13.45 -9.49
C ILE A 129 0.61 12.10 -9.21
N ASN A 130 1.09 11.08 -9.92
CA ASN A 130 0.71 9.70 -9.67
C ASN A 130 1.57 9.10 -8.55
N MET A 131 0.93 8.35 -7.66
CA MET A 131 1.62 7.44 -6.74
C MET A 131 1.54 6.02 -7.31
N ARG A 132 2.68 5.34 -7.37
CA ARG A 132 2.82 4.03 -8.02
C ARG A 132 3.30 2.95 -7.07
N ALA A 133 2.97 1.71 -7.38
CA ALA A 133 3.40 0.57 -6.59
C ALA A 133 4.91 0.29 -6.65
N GLN A 134 5.58 0.74 -7.72
CA GLN A 134 7.00 0.54 -7.97
C GLN A 134 7.61 1.81 -8.58
N PRO A 135 8.94 2.01 -8.49
CA PRO A 135 9.63 3.17 -9.03
C PRO A 135 9.82 3.06 -10.55
N ALA A 136 8.71 2.99 -11.30
CA ALA A 136 8.71 2.87 -12.76
C ALA A 136 7.50 3.57 -13.39
N LEU A 137 7.69 4.14 -14.59
CA LEU A 137 6.66 4.93 -15.29
C LEU A 137 5.43 4.10 -15.69
N ASN A 138 5.61 2.81 -15.95
CA ASN A 138 4.56 1.87 -16.31
C ASN A 138 4.04 1.05 -15.11
N ALA A 139 4.54 1.30 -13.89
CA ALA A 139 4.06 0.60 -12.70
C ALA A 139 2.60 0.95 -12.40
N PRO A 140 1.81 0.01 -11.85
CA PRO A 140 0.42 0.27 -11.47
C PRO A 140 0.28 1.54 -10.62
N ARG A 141 -0.66 2.40 -11.01
CA ARG A 141 -1.06 3.56 -10.21
C ARG A 141 -1.92 3.07 -9.06
N ILE A 142 -1.52 3.41 -7.84
CA ILE A 142 -2.24 3.08 -6.60
C ILE A 142 -2.90 4.31 -5.97
N GLY A 143 -2.52 5.51 -6.42
CA GLY A 143 -3.14 6.76 -5.99
C GLY A 143 -2.62 7.97 -6.77
N GLY A 144 -2.90 9.15 -6.25
CA GLY A 144 -2.28 10.39 -6.66
C GLY A 144 -2.15 11.33 -5.48
N ALA A 145 -1.37 12.39 -5.66
CA ALA A 145 -1.23 13.47 -4.70
C ALA A 145 -1.40 14.81 -5.41
N HIS A 146 -2.05 15.74 -4.74
CA HIS A 146 -2.32 17.07 -5.26
C HIS A 146 -1.08 17.95 -5.21
N ARG A 147 -1.06 18.98 -6.05
CA ARG A 147 -0.04 20.03 -5.95
C ARG A 147 0.03 20.59 -4.53
N ASN A 148 1.23 20.74 -3.98
CA ASN A 148 1.51 21.20 -2.62
C ASN A 148 0.92 20.33 -1.49
N GLU A 149 0.37 19.15 -1.78
CA GLU A 149 0.00 18.19 -0.73
C GLU A 149 1.28 17.73 0.01
N PRO A 150 1.35 17.81 1.35
CA PRO A 150 2.52 17.34 2.08
C PRO A 150 2.59 15.81 2.04
N LEU A 151 3.70 15.28 1.54
CA LEU A 151 3.98 13.86 1.47
C LEU A 151 5.18 13.50 2.36
N GLN A 152 4.96 12.60 3.30
CA GLN A 152 6.00 12.13 4.21
C GLN A 152 6.92 11.15 3.48
N VAL A 153 8.22 11.40 3.42
CA VAL A 153 9.17 10.43 2.85
C VAL A 153 9.42 9.31 3.84
N ILE A 154 9.25 8.06 3.41
CA ILE A 154 9.35 6.87 4.27
C ILE A 154 10.45 5.91 3.79
N GLU A 155 11.55 6.48 3.29
CA GLU A 155 12.77 5.75 2.95
C GLU A 155 13.71 5.67 4.16
N ALA A 156 14.44 4.56 4.29
CA ALA A 156 15.38 4.35 5.39
C ALA A 156 16.56 5.34 5.38
N ASP A 157 17.02 5.75 4.18
CA ASP A 157 18.09 6.73 4.00
C ASP A 157 17.53 8.06 3.48
N LEU A 158 17.30 9.00 4.39
CA LEU A 158 16.77 10.32 4.06
C LEU A 158 17.79 11.24 3.38
N ASN A 159 19.09 11.00 3.57
CA ASN A 159 20.11 11.78 2.87
C ASN A 159 20.10 11.40 1.39
N ALA A 160 20.10 10.09 1.11
CA ALA A 160 19.93 9.59 -0.26
C ALA A 160 18.59 10.01 -0.86
N ALA A 161 17.49 10.01 -0.09
CA ALA A 161 16.20 10.52 -0.58
C ALA A 161 16.27 12.02 -0.93
N THR A 162 16.92 12.83 -0.09
CA THR A 162 17.10 14.27 -0.33
C THR A 162 17.85 14.53 -1.64
N GLU A 163 18.89 13.76 -1.94
CA GLU A 163 19.67 13.90 -3.18
C GLU A 163 18.87 13.60 -4.46
N LYS A 164 17.81 12.77 -4.37
CA LYS A 164 16.92 12.44 -5.49
C LYS A 164 15.96 13.58 -5.83
N ILE A 165 15.62 14.46 -4.89
CA ILE A 165 14.60 15.50 -5.07
C ILE A 165 14.94 16.39 -6.28
N GLY A 166 13.99 16.56 -7.19
CA GLY A 166 14.14 17.33 -8.42
C GLY A 166 14.94 16.65 -9.53
N LYS A 167 15.43 15.42 -9.34
CA LYS A 167 16.23 14.70 -10.35
C LYS A 167 15.35 13.84 -11.27
N ALA A 168 15.65 13.92 -12.57
CA ALA A 168 15.03 13.07 -13.58
C ALA A 168 15.28 11.59 -13.31
N ASP A 169 14.32 10.76 -13.69
CA ASP A 169 14.35 9.28 -13.60
C ASP A 169 14.53 8.67 -12.20
N LEU A 170 14.59 9.49 -11.15
CA LEU A 170 14.61 9.05 -9.76
C LEU A 170 13.22 9.10 -9.13
N TRP A 171 13.02 8.27 -8.11
CA TRP A 171 11.75 8.09 -7.44
C TRP A 171 11.92 8.24 -5.94
N ILE A 172 10.93 8.83 -5.29
CA ILE A 172 10.81 8.94 -3.84
C ILE A 172 9.70 8.02 -3.38
N TYR A 173 9.91 7.27 -2.30
CA TYR A 173 8.84 6.51 -1.66
C TYR A 173 8.24 7.32 -0.52
N ALA A 174 6.94 7.62 -0.63
CA ALA A 174 6.26 8.56 0.26
C ALA A 174 4.88 8.07 0.71
N GLU A 175 4.41 8.65 1.81
CA GLU A 175 3.11 8.40 2.45
C GLU A 175 2.29 9.69 2.49
N ARG A 176 0.99 9.57 2.14
CA ARG A 176 -0.01 10.61 2.33
C ARG A 176 -0.54 10.58 3.75
N LYS A 177 -1.11 11.69 4.24
CA LYS A 177 -1.70 11.80 5.59
C LYS A 177 -2.76 10.72 5.91
N GLU A 178 -3.47 10.24 4.89
CA GLU A 178 -4.47 9.17 4.98
C GLU A 178 -3.88 7.75 5.00
N GLY A 179 -2.56 7.62 4.88
CA GLY A 179 -1.83 6.34 4.95
C GLY A 179 -1.63 5.63 3.61
N THR A 180 -2.03 6.25 2.50
CA THR A 180 -1.71 5.74 1.16
C THR A 180 -0.23 5.92 0.89
N ARG A 181 0.48 4.83 0.57
CA ARG A 181 1.94 4.81 0.34
C ARG A 181 2.26 4.44 -1.09
N GLY A 182 3.29 5.05 -1.66
CA GLY A 182 3.69 4.79 -3.04
C GLY A 182 4.91 5.55 -3.50
N TRP A 183 5.43 5.12 -4.65
CA TRP A 183 6.51 5.78 -5.37
C TRP A 183 6.00 6.96 -6.17
N ILE A 184 6.67 8.10 -6.02
CA ILE A 184 6.41 9.34 -6.76
C ILE A 184 7.68 9.73 -7.52
N SER A 185 7.49 10.38 -8.66
CA SER A 185 8.58 10.89 -9.49
C SER A 185 9.32 12.02 -8.77
N ALA A 186 10.63 11.85 -8.55
CA ALA A 186 11.42 12.80 -7.78
C ALA A 186 11.58 14.16 -8.52
N TRP A 187 11.53 14.17 -9.84
CA TRP A 187 11.59 15.40 -10.66
C TRP A 187 10.33 16.28 -10.56
N LEU A 188 9.24 15.80 -9.97
CA LEU A 188 8.00 16.57 -9.78
C LEU A 188 7.74 16.93 -8.31
N VAL A 189 8.77 16.87 -7.45
CA VAL A 189 8.63 17.23 -6.04
C VAL A 189 9.74 18.17 -5.57
N ARG A 190 9.47 18.90 -4.47
CA ARG A 190 10.41 19.81 -3.81
C ARG A 190 10.35 19.63 -2.28
N ALA A 191 11.41 20.02 -1.57
CA ALA A 191 11.45 19.97 -0.10
C ALA A 191 10.70 21.13 0.57
N VAL A 192 10.25 22.12 -0.21
CA VAL A 192 9.46 23.27 0.26
C VAL A 192 8.25 23.46 -0.67
N PRO A 193 7.10 23.91 -0.15
CA PRO A 193 5.90 24.18 -0.95
C PRO A 193 6.14 25.34 -1.95
N VAL A 194 5.37 25.36 -3.03
CA VAL A 194 5.47 26.36 -4.12
C VAL A 194 4.33 27.35 -4.08
#